data_AF-F3FVE8-F1
#
_entry.id   AF-F3FVE8-F1
#
_cell.length_a   1.000
_cell.length_b   1.000
_cell.length_c   1.000
_cell.angle_alpha   90.00
_cell.angle_beta   90.00
_cell.angle_gamma   90.00
#
_symmetry.space_group_name_H-M   'P 1'
#
loop_
_entity.id
_entity.type
_entity.pdbx_description
1 polymer ?
#
loop_
_entity_poly.entity_id
_entity_poly.type
_entity_poly.pdbx_seq_one_letter_code
_entity_poly.pdbx_strand_id
1 'polypeptide(L)'
;FSGAGGAALHLLQESGIPEAKEYGGFPVGGSWLVTDNQTLAMQHMGKAYGIASTGAPPMSVPHLDTRVLDGKRVILFGPFATFSTKFLKNGSYFDLLTSTTTHNVWPMTRVGIEQYPLIEYLAGQVMMSDDD
;
A
#
# COMPACT_ATOMS: atom_id res chain seq x y z
N PHE A 1 12.27 -0.33 -18.92
CA PHE A 1 11.00 -0.50 -18.19
C PHE A 1 11.33 -0.92 -16.78
N SER A 2 11.10 -0.05 -15.79
CA SER A 2 11.12 -0.46 -14.37
C SER A 2 9.71 -0.95 -14.04
N GLY A 3 9.56 -2.20 -13.63
CA GLY A 3 8.26 -2.78 -13.27
C GLY A 3 7.74 -2.25 -11.93
N ALA A 4 6.49 -2.58 -11.59
CA ALA A 4 5.95 -2.32 -10.25
C ALA A 4 6.50 -3.34 -9.23
N GLY A 5 6.73 -2.90 -7.99
CA GLY A 5 7.18 -3.77 -6.89
C GLY A 5 8.13 -3.07 -5.92
N GLY A 6 8.55 -3.79 -4.87
CA GLY A 6 9.36 -3.21 -3.79
C GLY A 6 10.67 -2.56 -4.22
N ALA A 7 11.41 -3.19 -5.15
CA ALA A 7 12.70 -2.66 -5.61
C ALA A 7 12.57 -1.52 -6.64
N ALA A 8 11.36 -1.17 -7.07
CA ALA A 8 11.15 -0.24 -8.18
C ALA A 8 11.74 1.17 -7.91
N LEU A 9 11.67 1.65 -6.66
CA LEU A 9 12.19 2.97 -6.29
C LEU A 9 13.72 3.03 -6.43
N HIS A 10 14.45 2.03 -5.94
CA HIS A 10 15.90 1.98 -6.08
C HIS A 10 16.33 1.91 -7.55
N LEU A 11 15.67 1.05 -8.34
CA LEU A 11 15.92 0.97 -9.78
C LEU A 11 15.62 2.29 -10.50
N LEU A 12 14.56 2.99 -10.08
CA LEU A 12 14.20 4.30 -10.62
C LEU A 12 15.26 5.35 -10.27
N GLN A 13 15.78 5.35 -9.04
CA GLN A 13 16.87 6.23 -8.61
C GLN A 13 18.18 5.96 -9.37
N GLU A 14 18.51 4.69 -9.62
CA GLU A 14 19.70 4.27 -10.37
C GLU A 14 19.60 4.56 -11.88
N SER A 15 18.39 4.79 -12.40
CA SER A 15 18.18 5.03 -13.84
C SER A 15 18.82 6.32 -14.38
N GLY A 16 19.16 7.26 -13.50
CA GLY A 16 19.72 8.57 -13.88
C GLY A 16 18.72 9.55 -14.49
N ILE A 17 17.43 9.20 -14.55
CA ILE A 17 16.37 10.07 -15.05
C ILE A 17 16.22 11.31 -14.13
N PRO A 18 16.30 12.55 -14.64
CA PRO A 18 16.22 13.75 -13.79
C PRO A 18 14.93 13.85 -12.97
N GLU A 19 13.80 13.52 -13.57
CA GLU A 19 12.47 13.52 -12.96
C GLU A 19 12.36 12.49 -11.83
N ALA A 20 13.21 11.46 -11.85
CA ALA A 20 13.17 10.42 -10.83
C ALA A 20 13.72 10.87 -9.47
N LYS A 21 14.52 11.94 -9.44
CA LYS A 21 15.29 12.35 -8.25
C LYS A 21 14.41 12.77 -7.07
N GLU A 22 13.22 13.28 -7.35
CA GLU A 22 12.30 13.77 -6.32
C GLU A 22 11.34 12.69 -5.82
N TYR A 23 11.32 11.49 -6.43
CA TYR A 23 10.50 10.39 -5.91
C TYR A 23 11.10 9.83 -4.61
N GLY A 24 10.23 9.64 -3.64
CA GLY A 24 10.53 9.05 -2.34
C GLY A 24 9.53 7.96 -1.97
N GLY A 25 9.89 7.18 -0.95
CA GLY A 25 8.98 6.19 -0.36
C GLY A 25 8.09 6.82 0.69
N PHE A 26 6.90 6.25 0.87
CA PHE A 26 6.04 6.51 2.02
C PHE A 26 5.67 5.17 2.67
N PRO A 27 5.93 4.95 3.97
CA PRO A 27 5.89 3.62 4.62
C PRO A 27 4.46 3.11 4.91
N VAL A 28 3.60 3.12 3.90
CA VAL A 28 2.22 2.64 3.99
C VAL A 28 2.10 1.30 3.29
N GLY A 29 1.55 0.33 4.00
CA GLY A 29 1.22 -0.99 3.48
C GLY A 29 -0.27 -1.24 3.51
N GLY A 30 -0.67 -2.39 2.95
CA GLY A 30 -2.01 -2.94 3.07
C GLY A 30 -1.96 -4.35 3.65
N SER A 31 -2.91 -4.67 4.52
CA SER A 31 -3.24 -6.04 4.89
C SER A 31 -4.63 -6.40 4.37
N TRP A 32 -4.88 -7.68 4.18
CA TRP A 32 -6.14 -8.20 3.69
C TRP A 32 -6.56 -9.38 4.53
N LEU A 33 -7.86 -9.44 4.82
CA LEU A 33 -8.50 -10.68 5.25
C LEU A 33 -8.68 -11.56 4.01
N VAL A 34 -8.34 -12.84 4.13
CA VAL A 34 -8.34 -13.78 3.01
C VAL A 34 -9.19 -14.98 3.36
N THR A 35 -10.08 -15.37 2.45
CA THR A 35 -10.76 -16.68 2.51
C THR A 35 -10.49 -17.48 1.24
N ASP A 36 -10.12 -18.75 1.43
CA ASP A 36 -9.90 -19.73 0.38
C ASP A 36 -11.04 -20.77 0.30
N ASN A 37 -12.14 -20.53 1.00
CA ASN A 37 -13.33 -21.38 0.95
C ASN A 37 -13.89 -21.40 -0.47
N GLN A 38 -13.73 -22.53 -1.17
CA GLN A 38 -14.08 -22.64 -2.59
C GLN A 38 -15.59 -22.51 -2.83
N THR A 39 -16.43 -22.87 -1.87
CA THR A 39 -17.89 -22.69 -1.97
C THR A 39 -18.26 -21.22 -2.09
N LEU A 40 -17.56 -20.34 -1.35
CA LEU A 40 -17.77 -18.89 -1.39
C LEU A 40 -17.01 -18.25 -2.55
N ALA A 41 -15.74 -18.62 -2.73
CA ALA A 41 -14.86 -18.03 -3.73
C ALA A 41 -15.38 -18.19 -5.16
N MET A 42 -16.02 -19.32 -5.48
CA MET A 42 -16.57 -19.56 -6.82
C MET A 42 -17.85 -18.75 -7.09
N GLN A 43 -18.54 -18.26 -6.06
CA GLN A 43 -19.74 -17.43 -6.20
C GLN A 43 -19.41 -15.94 -6.43
N HIS A 44 -18.22 -15.47 -6.02
CA HIS A 44 -17.78 -14.09 -6.24
C HIS A 44 -16.76 -14.02 -7.39
N MET A 45 -17.11 -13.35 -8.49
CA MET A 45 -16.24 -13.24 -9.68
C MET A 45 -15.75 -11.81 -9.96
N GLY A 46 -16.10 -10.85 -9.11
CA GLY A 46 -15.90 -9.44 -9.37
C GLY A 46 -14.94 -8.76 -8.40
N LYS A 47 -14.87 -7.45 -8.57
CA LYS A 47 -14.31 -6.52 -7.59
C LYS A 47 -15.44 -5.58 -7.16
N ALA A 48 -15.75 -5.57 -5.87
CA ALA A 48 -16.80 -4.74 -5.30
C ALA A 48 -16.19 -3.72 -4.33
N TYR A 49 -16.45 -2.44 -4.58
CA TYR A 49 -15.97 -1.35 -3.74
C TYR A 49 -17.06 -0.94 -2.74
N GLY A 50 -16.67 -0.73 -1.49
CA GLY A 50 -17.52 -0.02 -0.54
C GLY A 50 -17.72 1.44 -0.94
N ILE A 51 -18.75 2.07 -0.38
CA ILE A 51 -18.95 3.51 -0.51
C ILE A 51 -18.02 4.20 0.49
N ALA A 52 -17.20 5.15 0.02
CA ALA A 52 -16.38 5.99 0.90
C ALA A 52 -17.29 6.81 1.83
N SER A 53 -16.96 6.89 3.11
CA SER A 53 -17.55 7.91 3.98
C SER A 53 -17.14 9.30 3.47
N THR A 54 -18.03 10.28 3.65
CA THR A 54 -17.75 11.67 3.28
C THR A 54 -16.50 12.16 4.00
N GLY A 55 -15.46 12.51 3.23
CA GLY A 55 -14.17 13.02 3.74
C GLY A 55 -13.06 11.97 3.82
N ALA A 56 -13.34 10.67 3.62
CA ALA A 56 -12.29 9.66 3.56
C ALA A 56 -11.43 9.82 2.28
N PRO A 57 -10.10 9.59 2.36
CA PRO A 57 -9.26 9.57 1.18
C PRO A 57 -9.81 8.58 0.14
N PRO A 58 -9.94 8.95 -1.14
CA PRO A 58 -10.60 8.12 -2.16
C PRO A 58 -9.95 6.75 -2.41
N MET A 59 -8.74 6.52 -1.88
CA MET A 59 -7.96 5.29 -2.02
C MET A 59 -8.10 4.32 -0.83
N SER A 60 -8.85 4.67 0.22
CA SER A 60 -8.79 3.96 1.50
C SER A 60 -9.96 3.04 1.84
N VAL A 61 -10.94 2.91 0.95
CA VAL A 61 -12.15 2.13 1.25
C VAL A 61 -11.89 0.64 1.05
N PRO A 62 -12.19 -0.21 2.06
CA PRO A 62 -12.13 -1.65 1.89
C PRO A 62 -13.03 -2.11 0.73
N HIS A 63 -12.50 -3.03 -0.05
CA HIS A 63 -13.14 -3.63 -1.19
C HIS A 63 -13.03 -5.15 -1.12
N LEU A 64 -13.98 -5.83 -1.75
CA LEU A 64 -13.98 -7.28 -1.91
C LEU A 64 -13.43 -7.63 -3.29
N ASP A 65 -12.34 -8.40 -3.33
CA ASP A 65 -11.61 -8.75 -4.54
C ASP A 65 -11.51 -10.26 -4.71
N THR A 66 -11.95 -10.78 -5.86
CA THR A 66 -11.55 -12.12 -6.29
C THR A 66 -10.11 -12.12 -6.82
N ARG A 67 -9.27 -13.03 -6.32
CA ARG A 67 -7.90 -13.27 -6.81
C ARG A 67 -7.68 -14.75 -7.12
N VAL A 68 -6.70 -15.04 -7.96
CA VAL A 68 -6.20 -16.40 -8.21
C VAL A 68 -4.78 -16.49 -7.65
N LEU A 69 -4.61 -17.25 -6.58
CA LEU A 69 -3.33 -17.50 -5.92
C LEU A 69 -3.04 -18.99 -5.98
N ASP A 70 -1.86 -19.38 -6.47
CA ASP A 70 -1.44 -20.79 -6.60
C ASP A 70 -2.48 -21.68 -7.29
N GLY A 71 -3.13 -21.14 -8.34
CA GLY A 71 -4.17 -21.82 -9.12
C GLY A 71 -5.54 -21.93 -8.43
N LYS A 72 -5.69 -21.44 -7.19
CA LYS A 72 -6.94 -21.43 -6.45
C LYS A 72 -7.56 -20.05 -6.43
N ARG A 73 -8.89 -20.00 -6.55
CA ARG A 73 -9.63 -18.75 -6.37
C ARG A 73 -9.76 -18.45 -4.88
N VAL A 74 -9.46 -17.21 -4.50
CA VAL A 74 -9.58 -16.68 -3.15
C VAL A 74 -10.32 -15.35 -3.18
N ILE A 75 -10.95 -14.99 -2.06
CA ILE A 75 -11.55 -13.68 -1.87
C ILE A 75 -10.71 -12.91 -0.86
N LEU A 76 -10.34 -11.67 -1.21
CA LEU A 76 -9.64 -10.73 -0.35
C LEU A 76 -10.62 -9.62 0.07
N PHE A 77 -10.60 -9.25 1.34
CA PHE A 77 -11.28 -8.08 1.88
C PHE A 77 -10.26 -7.11 2.49
N GLY A 78 -10.31 -5.84 2.09
CA GLY A 78 -9.35 -4.81 2.48
C GLY A 78 -9.09 -3.82 1.33
N PRO A 79 -7.99 -3.06 1.32
CA PRO A 79 -6.90 -3.11 2.30
C PRO A 79 -7.26 -2.46 3.63
N PHE A 80 -6.75 -3.02 4.72
CA PHE A 80 -6.58 -2.31 5.98
C PHE A 80 -5.17 -1.70 5.99
N ALA A 81 -5.03 -0.47 6.49
CA ALA A 81 -3.75 0.20 6.49
C ALA A 81 -2.76 -0.53 7.41
N THR A 82 -1.52 -0.67 6.95
CA THR A 82 -0.40 -1.12 7.79
C THR A 82 0.78 -0.17 7.61
N PHE A 83 1.78 -0.31 8.48
CA PHE A 83 3.03 0.44 8.38
C PHE A 83 4.20 -0.51 8.19
N SER A 84 5.06 -0.22 7.22
CA SER A 84 6.30 -0.97 7.01
C SER A 84 7.33 -0.11 6.29
N THR A 85 8.57 -0.16 6.76
CA THR A 85 9.72 0.43 6.05
C THR A 85 10.40 -0.56 5.10
N LYS A 86 10.00 -1.83 5.11
CA LYS A 86 10.44 -2.85 4.14
C LYS A 86 9.74 -2.67 2.81
N PHE A 87 10.49 -2.76 1.72
CA PHE A 87 9.92 -2.72 0.38
C PHE A 87 9.62 -4.12 -0.17
N LEU A 88 10.37 -5.14 0.26
CA LEU A 88 10.17 -6.54 -0.12
C LEU A 88 9.65 -7.38 1.06
N LYS A 89 8.94 -8.49 0.77
CA LYS A 89 8.46 -9.44 1.80
C LYS A 89 9.58 -9.89 2.74
N ASN A 90 10.76 -10.17 2.18
CA ASN A 90 11.98 -10.54 2.91
C ASN A 90 13.05 -9.41 2.84
N GLY A 91 12.61 -8.15 2.77
CA GLY A 91 13.48 -6.97 2.67
C GLY A 91 14.00 -6.46 4.02
N SER A 92 14.71 -5.33 3.98
CA SER A 92 15.32 -4.72 5.16
C SER A 92 14.42 -3.65 5.77
N TYR A 93 14.41 -3.52 7.09
CA TYR A 93 13.77 -2.38 7.75
C TYR A 93 14.47 -1.04 7.43
N PHE A 94 15.67 -1.11 6.86
CA PHE A 94 16.40 0.06 6.37
C PHE A 94 16.04 0.46 4.94
N ASP A 95 15.18 -0.27 4.21
CA ASP A 95 14.90 0.01 2.80
C ASP A 95 14.43 1.47 2.58
N LEU A 96 13.52 1.98 3.43
CA LEU A 96 13.10 3.38 3.36
C LEU A 96 14.26 4.36 3.59
N LEU A 97 15.10 4.09 4.59
CA LEU A 97 16.26 4.94 4.91
C LEU A 97 17.25 4.95 3.75
N THR A 98 17.58 3.79 3.19
CA THR A 98 18.52 3.68 2.06
C THR A 98 17.96 4.26 0.77
N SER A 99 16.64 4.39 0.64
CA SER A 99 15.99 5.07 -0.48
C SER A 99 15.90 6.59 -0.33
N THR A 100 16.24 7.11 0.85
CA THR A 100 16.16 8.54 1.13
C THR A 100 17.42 9.24 0.61
N THR A 101 17.23 10.32 -0.14
CA THR A 101 18.27 11.13 -0.76
C THR A 101 18.06 12.60 -0.43
N THR A 102 19.06 13.44 -0.68
CA THR A 102 18.94 14.90 -0.54
C THR A 102 17.88 15.50 -1.46
N HIS A 103 17.55 14.84 -2.57
CA HIS A 103 16.57 15.31 -3.54
C HIS A 103 15.13 14.95 -3.18
N ASN A 104 14.90 13.85 -2.44
CA ASN A 104 13.54 13.41 -2.10
C ASN A 104 13.14 13.65 -0.64
N VAL A 105 14.07 14.03 0.25
CA VAL A 105 13.74 14.33 1.65
C VAL A 105 12.71 15.47 1.77
N TRP A 106 12.87 16.55 1.00
CA TRP A 106 11.94 17.67 1.02
C TRP A 106 10.55 17.29 0.48
N PRO A 107 10.42 16.63 -0.69
CA PRO A 107 9.16 16.06 -1.14
C PRO A 107 8.49 15.13 -0.11
N MET A 108 9.25 14.23 0.52
CA MET A 108 8.73 13.31 1.55
C MET A 108 8.16 14.06 2.76
N THR A 109 8.89 15.07 3.27
CA THR A 109 8.41 15.92 4.36
C THR A 109 7.18 16.72 3.96
N ARG A 110 7.14 17.26 2.75
CA ARG A 110 6.01 18.03 2.23
C ARG A 110 4.73 17.21 2.19
N VAL A 111 4.80 15.96 1.72
CA VAL A 111 3.66 15.02 1.78
C VAL A 111 3.23 14.78 3.23
N GLY A 112 4.19 14.63 4.15
CA GLY A 112 3.95 14.51 5.58
C GLY A 112 3.11 15.64 6.20
N ILE A 113 3.27 16.86 5.67
CA ILE A 113 2.56 18.05 6.16
C ILE A 113 1.26 18.28 5.40
N GLU A 114 1.30 18.23 4.07
CA GLU A 114 0.15 18.56 3.21
C GLU A 114 -0.92 17.47 3.21
N GLN A 115 -0.55 16.21 3.49
CA GLN A 115 -1.46 15.07 3.51
C GLN A 115 -1.80 14.62 4.94
N TYR A 116 -1.81 15.55 5.89
CA TYR A 116 -2.14 15.27 7.28
C TYR A 116 -3.44 14.46 7.47
N PRO A 117 -4.58 14.77 6.78
CA PRO A 117 -5.80 13.98 6.93
C PRO A 117 -5.65 12.52 6.50
N LEU A 118 -4.87 12.26 5.44
CA LEU A 118 -4.55 10.89 5.01
C LEU A 118 -3.70 10.18 6.06
N ILE A 119 -2.71 10.87 6.63
CA ILE A 119 -1.82 10.31 7.65
C ILE A 119 -2.59 9.98 8.93
N GLU A 120 -3.45 10.89 9.38
CA GLU A 120 -4.33 10.68 10.53
C GLU A 120 -5.26 9.49 10.30
N TYR A 121 -5.89 9.40 9.13
CA TYR A 121 -6.73 8.27 8.76
C TYR A 121 -5.95 6.94 8.79
N LEU A 122 -4.77 6.89 8.16
CA LEU A 122 -3.94 5.68 8.12
C LEU A 122 -3.43 5.29 9.50
N ALA A 123 -3.07 6.27 10.34
CA ALA A 123 -2.69 6.03 11.73
C ALA A 123 -3.86 5.43 12.53
N GLY A 124 -5.08 5.95 12.34
CA GLY A 124 -6.29 5.39 12.94
C GLY A 124 -6.52 3.94 12.53
N GLN A 125 -6.39 3.63 11.23
CA GLN A 125 -6.51 2.26 10.72
C GLN A 125 -5.45 1.31 11.30
N VAL A 126 -4.21 1.77 11.48
CA VAL A 126 -3.13 0.96 12.10
C VAL A 126 -3.40 0.68 13.58
N MET A 127 -4.13 1.55 14.27
CA MET A 127 -4.47 1.39 15.69
C MET A 127 -5.73 0.53 15.94
N MET A 128 -6.46 0.14 14.90
CA MET A 128 -7.66 -0.71 15.05
C MET A 128 -7.30 -2.08 15.60
N SER A 129 -8.17 -2.60 16.46
CA SER A 129 -8.10 -3.97 16.98
C SER A 129 -9.05 -4.90 16.23
N ASP A 130 -8.98 -6.21 16.48
CA ASP A 130 -9.89 -7.20 15.89
C ASP A 130 -11.36 -7.01 16.30
N ASP A 131 -11.60 -6.29 17.41
CA ASP A 131 -12.94 -5.99 17.94
C ASP A 131 -13.56 -4.72 17.32
N ASP A 132 -12.78 -3.92 16.57
CA ASP A 132 -13.17 -2.66 15.91
C ASP A 132 -13.52 -2.85 14.42
#